data_AF-A0AA90V021-F1
#
_entry.id   AF-A0AA90V021-F1
#
_cell.length_a   1.000
_cell.length_b   1.000
_cell.length_c   1.000
_cell.angle_alpha   90.00
_cell.angle_beta   90.00
_cell.angle_gamma   90.00
#
_symmetry.space_group_name_H-M   'P 1'
#
loop_
_entity.id
_entity.type
_entity.pdbx_description
1 polymer ?
#
loop_
_entity_poly.entity_id
_entity_poly.type
_entity_poly.pdbx_seq_one_letter_code
_entity_poly.pdbx_strand_id
1 'polypeptide(L)'
;MFKKSPKTKQFNLFSFPSGLMCERESRMYDDESVWHNKFYKQVTSKVDEDIFKPLYTTEQEDNRVGRPNASIRILVSMMILKEGCGCSNEQLYEQCRFNLLYRRALGMVTLDEQCPAIDSYYGFRRKICEYEEQKGVNLFDKMLQANHQGTSY
;
A
#
# COMPACT_ATOMS: atom_id res chain seq x y z
N MET A 1 -5.67 0.22 18.20
CA MET A 1 -4.47 1.10 18.27
C MET A 1 -3.77 1.11 16.92
N PHE A 2 -3.59 2.29 16.32
CA PHE A 2 -2.92 2.47 15.03
C PHE A 2 -1.40 2.27 15.17
N LYS A 3 -0.77 1.59 14.20
CA LYS A 3 0.69 1.43 14.14
C LYS A 3 1.15 1.68 12.70
N LYS A 4 2.05 2.63 12.52
CA LYS A 4 2.71 2.87 11.22
C LYS A 4 3.52 1.68 10.79
N SER A 5 3.49 1.41 9.50
CA SER A 5 4.42 0.48 8.88
C SER A 5 5.83 1.09 8.86
N PRO A 6 6.91 0.31 9.06
CA PRO A 6 8.27 0.84 9.04
C PRO A 6 8.58 1.52 7.69
N LYS A 7 9.37 2.60 7.71
CA LYS A 7 9.79 3.31 6.50
C LYS A 7 10.79 2.49 5.69
N THR A 8 11.72 1.84 6.38
CA THR A 8 12.75 0.98 5.79
C THR A 8 12.47 -0.45 6.21
N LYS A 9 12.34 -1.35 5.25
CA LYS A 9 12.21 -2.78 5.50
C LYS A 9 13.60 -3.40 5.43
N GLN A 10 14.03 -4.06 6.50
CA GLN A 10 15.22 -4.90 6.42
C GLN A 10 14.85 -6.14 5.59
N PHE A 11 15.55 -6.32 4.48
CA PHE A 11 15.38 -7.50 3.64
C PHE A 11 16.29 -8.61 4.15
N ASN A 12 15.78 -9.84 4.15
CA ASN A 12 16.62 -11.01 4.33
C ASN A 12 17.48 -11.18 3.07
N LEU A 13 18.80 -11.32 3.24
CA LEU A 13 19.81 -11.40 2.17
C LEU A 13 19.45 -12.46 1.11
N PHE A 14 18.79 -13.55 1.51
CA PHE A 14 18.48 -14.69 0.65
C PHE A 14 17.04 -14.71 0.11
N SER A 15 16.20 -13.75 0.50
CA SER A 15 14.77 -13.75 0.18
C SER A 15 14.38 -12.75 -0.91
N PHE A 16 15.36 -12.11 -1.55
CA PHE A 16 15.12 -11.10 -2.58
C PHE A 16 14.92 -11.78 -3.96
N PRO A 17 13.77 -11.61 -4.64
CA PRO A 17 13.47 -12.33 -5.87
C PRO A 17 14.52 -12.15 -6.97
N SER A 18 15.11 -10.96 -7.10
CA SER A 18 16.11 -10.70 -8.14
C SER A 18 17.39 -11.51 -7.95
N GLY A 19 17.77 -11.86 -6.71
CA GLY A 19 18.90 -12.75 -6.44
C GLY A 19 18.69 -14.20 -6.88
N LEU A 20 17.44 -14.59 -7.17
CA LEU A 20 17.07 -15.91 -7.67
C LEU A 20 16.84 -15.93 -9.20
N MET A 21 16.84 -14.77 -9.85
CA MET A 21 16.65 -14.64 -11.29
C MET A 21 17.99 -14.70 -12.03
N CYS A 22 17.96 -15.00 -13.32
CA CYS A 22 19.12 -14.79 -14.18
C CYS A 22 19.41 -13.29 -14.39
N GLU A 23 20.66 -12.98 -14.75
CA GLU A 23 21.23 -11.62 -14.70
C GLU A 23 20.45 -10.58 -15.53
N ARG A 24 19.87 -10.99 -16.66
CA ARG A 24 19.09 -10.08 -17.53
C ARG A 24 17.77 -9.70 -16.86
N GLU A 25 17.03 -10.68 -16.35
CA GLU A 25 15.72 -10.54 -15.72
C GLU A 25 15.83 -9.81 -14.38
N SER A 26 16.88 -10.11 -13.58
CA SER A 26 17.20 -9.35 -12.38
C SER A 26 17.42 -7.86 -12.69
N ARG A 27 18.21 -7.53 -13.72
CA ARG A 27 18.42 -6.14 -14.14
C ARG A 27 17.12 -5.45 -14.55
N MET A 28 16.26 -6.13 -15.31
CA MET A 28 14.96 -5.59 -15.71
C MET A 28 13.99 -5.40 -14.53
N TYR A 29 14.03 -6.32 -13.55
CA TYR A 29 13.24 -6.24 -12.34
C TYR A 29 13.69 -5.09 -11.43
N ASP A 30 15.00 -4.85 -11.32
CA ASP A 30 15.59 -3.84 -10.44
C ASP A 30 15.72 -2.44 -11.08
N ASP A 31 15.50 -2.30 -12.40
CA ASP A 31 15.53 -1.02 -13.11
C ASP A 31 14.57 0.00 -12.48
N GLU A 32 15.06 1.15 -12.01
CA GLU A 32 14.21 2.18 -11.39
C GLU A 32 13.24 2.87 -12.36
N SER A 33 13.47 2.77 -13.67
CA SER A 33 12.72 3.45 -14.71
C SER A 33 11.42 2.74 -15.11
N VAL A 34 11.27 1.47 -14.77
CA VAL A 34 10.09 0.66 -15.08
C VAL A 34 8.93 0.98 -14.14
N TRP A 35 7.71 0.64 -14.57
CA TRP A 35 6.48 1.08 -13.93
C TRP A 35 6.38 0.67 -12.45
N HIS A 36 6.76 -0.56 -12.07
CA HIS A 36 6.56 -1.07 -10.71
C HIS A 36 7.49 -0.37 -9.71
N ASN A 37 8.75 -0.13 -10.09
CA ASN A 37 9.70 0.59 -9.25
C ASN A 37 9.35 2.09 -9.17
N LYS A 38 8.90 2.70 -10.27
CA LYS A 38 8.35 4.06 -10.25
C LYS A 38 7.13 4.17 -9.33
N PHE A 39 6.18 3.24 -9.45
CA PHE A 39 4.99 3.21 -8.61
C PHE A 39 5.36 3.10 -7.13
N TYR A 40 6.28 2.21 -6.77
CA TYR A 40 6.76 2.11 -5.40
C TYR A 40 7.39 3.42 -4.89
N LYS A 41 8.28 4.04 -5.68
CA LYS A 41 9.01 5.26 -5.31
C LYS A 41 8.11 6.50 -5.22
N GLN A 42 7.08 6.59 -6.06
CA GLN A 42 6.25 7.78 -6.19
C GLN A 42 4.92 7.68 -5.44
N VAL A 43 4.38 6.46 -5.31
CA VAL A 43 3.07 6.22 -4.68
C VAL A 43 3.26 5.51 -3.35
N THR A 44 3.66 4.24 -3.36
CA THR A 44 3.66 3.39 -2.16
C THR A 44 4.52 3.94 -1.03
N SER A 45 5.77 4.33 -1.32
CA SER A 45 6.68 4.88 -0.30
C SER A 45 6.31 6.29 0.18
N LYS A 46 5.42 6.99 -0.53
CA LYS A 46 4.96 8.35 -0.22
C LYS A 46 3.61 8.39 0.50
N VAL A 47 2.96 7.25 0.73
CA VAL A 47 1.72 7.21 1.52
C VAL A 47 2.02 7.58 2.97
N ASP A 48 1.52 8.74 3.42
CA ASP A 48 1.50 9.07 4.85
C ASP A 48 0.33 8.38 5.55
N GLU A 49 0.64 7.28 6.25
CA GLU A 49 -0.35 6.49 6.99
C GLU A 49 -1.06 7.32 8.08
N ASP A 50 -0.49 8.45 8.54
CA ASP A 50 -1.12 9.28 9.58
C ASP A 50 -2.45 9.90 9.15
N ILE A 51 -2.62 10.14 7.86
CA ILE A 51 -3.86 10.70 7.31
C ILE A 51 -5.04 9.74 7.55
N PHE A 52 -4.75 8.44 7.68
CA PHE A 52 -5.72 7.38 7.89
C PHE A 52 -5.86 6.98 9.37
N LYS A 53 -5.14 7.64 10.30
CA LYS A 53 -5.31 7.43 11.75
C LYS A 53 -6.77 7.52 12.21
N PRO A 54 -7.56 8.54 11.79
CA PRO A 54 -8.94 8.69 12.25
C PRO A 54 -9.83 7.46 11.99
N LEU A 55 -9.50 6.62 11.00
CA LEU A 55 -10.26 5.39 10.70
C LEU A 55 -10.11 4.27 11.74
N TYR A 56 -9.18 4.43 12.68
CA TYR A 56 -8.83 3.43 13.70
C TYR A 56 -8.72 4.03 15.11
N THR A 57 -9.02 5.31 15.27
CA THR A 57 -9.06 6.02 16.56
C THR A 57 -10.46 6.58 16.74
N THR A 58 -11.23 5.96 17.62
CA THR A 58 -12.54 6.44 18.07
C THR A 58 -12.38 7.45 19.19
N GLU A 59 -13.30 8.43 19.27
CA GLU A 59 -13.34 9.46 20.32
C GLU A 59 -13.70 8.88 21.71
N GLN A 60 -14.31 7.69 21.76
CA GLN A 60 -14.66 6.99 22.99
C GLN A 60 -13.67 5.87 23.29
N GLU A 61 -13.09 5.88 24.49
CA GLU A 61 -12.09 4.89 24.94
C GLU A 61 -12.62 3.44 24.95
N ASP A 62 -13.94 3.26 25.05
CA ASP A 62 -14.60 1.96 25.14
C ASP A 62 -14.81 1.25 23.80
N ASN A 63 -14.63 1.95 22.67
CA ASN A 63 -14.89 1.38 21.34
C ASN A 63 -13.64 1.44 20.45
N ARG A 64 -12.46 1.16 21.01
CA ARG A 64 -11.18 1.18 20.29
C ARG A 64 -11.20 0.15 19.17
N VAL A 65 -11.33 0.62 17.94
CA VAL A 65 -11.19 -0.24 16.77
C VAL A 65 -9.80 -0.87 16.79
N GLY A 66 -9.78 -2.21 16.67
CA GLY A 66 -8.57 -3.02 16.70
C GLY A 66 -7.50 -2.55 15.72
N ARG A 67 -6.26 -3.01 15.94
CA ARG A 67 -5.13 -2.70 15.06
C ARG A 67 -5.48 -3.07 13.59
N PRO A 68 -5.04 -2.28 12.59
CA PRO A 68 -5.13 -2.71 11.20
C PRO A 68 -4.45 -4.07 11.01
N ASN A 69 -5.16 -5.04 10.43
CA ASN A 69 -4.63 -6.37 10.14
C ASN A 69 -3.65 -6.37 8.95
N ALA A 70 -3.63 -5.30 8.16
CA ALA A 70 -2.73 -5.09 7.04
C ALA A 70 -2.13 -3.69 7.08
N SER A 71 -1.00 -3.51 6.39
CA SER A 71 -0.37 -2.20 6.23
C SER A 71 -1.30 -1.26 5.48
N ILE A 72 -1.63 -0.12 6.08
CA ILE A 72 -2.48 0.90 5.45
C ILE A 72 -1.84 1.40 4.15
N ARG A 73 -0.52 1.58 4.14
CA ARG A 73 0.25 1.89 2.94
C ARG A 73 -0.05 0.93 1.80
N ILE A 74 0.03 -0.37 2.05
CA ILE A 74 -0.24 -1.39 1.03
C ILE A 74 -1.71 -1.31 0.58
N LEU A 75 -2.66 -1.17 1.51
CA LEU A 75 -4.09 -1.08 1.17
C LEU A 75 -4.41 0.14 0.28
N VAL A 76 -3.87 1.31 0.63
CA VAL A 76 -3.98 2.54 -0.16
C VAL A 76 -3.36 2.35 -1.54
N SER A 77 -2.15 1.79 -1.60
CA SER A 77 -1.47 1.50 -2.85
C SER A 77 -2.22 0.49 -3.72
N MET A 78 -2.85 -0.54 -3.13
CA MET A 78 -3.70 -1.48 -3.86
C MET A 78 -4.89 -0.77 -4.50
N MET A 79 -5.55 0.15 -3.79
CA MET A 79 -6.67 0.92 -4.34
C MET A 79 -6.23 1.80 -5.51
N ILE A 80 -5.11 2.52 -5.37
CA ILE A 80 -4.57 3.37 -6.45
C ILE A 80 -4.16 2.53 -7.66
N LEU A 81 -3.48 1.39 -7.40
CA LEU A 81 -3.02 0.50 -8.47
C LEU A 81 -4.20 -0.11 -9.23
N LYS A 82 -5.26 -0.52 -8.53
CA LYS A 82 -6.50 -1.01 -9.14
C LYS A 82 -7.08 0.01 -10.12
N GLU A 83 -7.24 1.25 -9.70
CA GLU A 83 -7.84 2.27 -10.57
C GLU A 83 -6.91 2.72 -11.69
N GLY A 84 -5.59 2.72 -11.47
CA GLY A 84 -4.61 2.96 -12.52
C GLY A 84 -4.60 1.87 -13.59
N CYS A 85 -4.83 0.61 -13.21
CA CYS A 85 -4.88 -0.53 -14.13
C CYS A 85 -6.28 -0.80 -14.72
N GLY A 86 -7.34 -0.21 -14.14
CA GLY A 86 -8.72 -0.47 -14.54
C GLY A 86 -9.17 -1.92 -14.34
N CYS A 87 -8.58 -2.63 -13.37
CA CYS A 87 -8.83 -4.06 -13.16
C CYS A 87 -9.93 -4.33 -12.10
N SER A 88 -10.51 -5.53 -12.16
CA SER A 88 -11.46 -5.99 -11.13
C SER A 88 -10.76 -6.24 -9.79
N ASN A 89 -11.53 -6.33 -8.70
CA ASN A 89 -10.97 -6.70 -7.41
C ASN A 89 -10.36 -8.11 -7.48
N GLU A 90 -11.00 -9.09 -8.14
CA GLU A 90 -10.43 -10.44 -8.27
C GLU A 90 -9.08 -10.42 -8.99
N GLN A 91 -9.01 -9.68 -10.11
CA GLN A 91 -7.77 -9.53 -10.88
C GLN A 91 -6.68 -8.88 -10.03
N LEU A 92 -6.98 -7.77 -9.35
CA LEU A 92 -6.02 -7.12 -8.44
C LEU A 92 -5.47 -8.12 -7.42
N TYR A 93 -6.33 -8.93 -6.78
CA TYR A 93 -5.91 -9.90 -5.78
C TYR A 93 -4.99 -10.98 -6.32
N GLU A 94 -5.32 -11.53 -7.49
CA GLU A 94 -4.47 -12.51 -8.16
C GLU A 94 -3.10 -11.92 -8.46
N GLN A 95 -3.06 -10.70 -9.01
CA GLN A 95 -1.82 -9.99 -9.30
C GLN A 95 -1.00 -9.71 -8.03
N CYS A 96 -1.62 -9.20 -6.95
CA CYS A 96 -0.92 -8.92 -5.70
C CYS A 96 -0.39 -10.19 -5.01
N ARG A 97 -1.02 -11.35 -5.23
CA ARG A 97 -0.57 -12.63 -4.66
C ARG A 97 0.60 -13.22 -5.43
N PHE A 98 0.54 -13.24 -6.75
CA PHE A 98 1.41 -14.08 -7.56
C PHE A 98 2.31 -13.32 -8.54
N ASN A 99 1.97 -12.07 -8.88
CA ASN A 99 2.77 -11.28 -9.80
C ASN A 99 3.86 -10.50 -9.06
N LEU A 100 5.13 -10.88 -9.27
CA LEU A 100 6.29 -10.26 -8.63
C LEU A 100 6.42 -8.75 -8.89
N LEU A 101 5.94 -8.26 -10.03
CA LEU A 101 5.98 -6.82 -10.36
C LEU A 101 4.96 -6.04 -9.55
N TYR A 102 3.75 -6.57 -9.40
CA TYR A 102 2.71 -5.97 -8.54
C TYR A 102 3.14 -5.99 -7.08
N ARG A 103 3.71 -7.12 -6.63
CA ARG A 103 4.28 -7.23 -5.28
C ARG A 103 5.38 -6.19 -5.06
N ARG A 104 6.29 -6.02 -6.01
CA ARG A 104 7.34 -4.98 -5.97
C ARG A 104 6.76 -3.58 -5.89
N ALA A 105 5.74 -3.27 -6.71
CA ALA A 105 5.05 -1.98 -6.70
C ALA A 105 4.44 -1.66 -5.32
N LEU A 106 3.89 -2.67 -4.64
CA LEU A 106 3.33 -2.57 -3.30
C LEU A 106 4.38 -2.60 -2.17
N GLY A 107 5.66 -2.77 -2.50
CA GLY A 107 6.72 -2.92 -1.50
C GLY A 107 6.74 -4.28 -0.81
N MET A 108 6.03 -5.26 -1.37
CA MET A 108 6.10 -6.65 -0.96
C MET A 108 7.24 -7.34 -1.70
N VAL A 109 8.41 -7.41 -1.08
CA VAL A 109 9.62 -7.81 -1.78
C VAL A 109 9.93 -9.28 -1.58
N THR A 110 9.82 -9.80 -0.36
CA THR A 110 10.10 -11.21 -0.13
C THR A 110 8.87 -12.08 -0.44
N LEU A 111 9.10 -13.33 -0.83
CA LEU A 111 8.03 -14.26 -1.25
C LEU A 111 7.15 -14.72 -0.08
N ASP A 112 7.68 -14.72 1.13
CA ASP A 112 6.99 -15.08 2.37
C ASP A 112 6.09 -13.96 2.91
N GLU A 113 6.14 -12.77 2.32
CA GLU A 113 5.23 -11.69 2.69
C GLU A 113 3.79 -11.99 2.26
N GLN A 114 2.89 -11.94 3.24
CA GLN A 114 1.48 -12.18 3.01
C GLN A 114 0.82 -10.97 2.32
N CYS A 115 0.20 -11.21 1.17
CA CYS A 115 -0.72 -10.24 0.56
C CYS A 115 -1.89 -9.97 1.52
N PRO A 116 -2.35 -8.71 1.69
CA PRO A 116 -3.51 -8.41 2.52
C PRO A 116 -4.71 -9.31 2.22
N ALA A 117 -5.43 -9.70 3.27
CA ALA A 117 -6.66 -10.47 3.11
C ALA A 117 -7.75 -9.61 2.45
N ILE A 118 -8.64 -10.26 1.70
CA ILE A 118 -9.74 -9.59 0.99
C ILE A 118 -10.63 -8.77 1.92
N ASP A 119 -10.90 -9.30 3.12
CA ASP A 119 -11.68 -8.63 4.15
C ASP A 119 -10.99 -7.38 4.70
N SER A 120 -9.65 -7.36 4.75
CA SER A 120 -8.90 -6.19 5.22
C SER A 120 -9.02 -5.03 4.25
N TYR A 121 -9.02 -5.30 2.95
CA TYR A 121 -9.22 -4.28 1.91
C TYR A 121 -10.64 -3.77 1.85
N TYR A 122 -11.65 -4.65 1.82
CA TYR A 122 -13.05 -4.22 1.84
C TYR A 122 -13.39 -3.49 3.15
N GLY A 123 -12.87 -3.98 4.28
CA GLY A 123 -13.03 -3.32 5.57
C GLY A 123 -12.40 -1.93 5.59
N PHE A 124 -11.23 -1.74 4.97
CA PHE A 124 -10.60 -0.43 4.84
C PHE A 124 -11.39 0.50 3.91
N ARG A 125 -11.83 0.00 2.75
CA ARG A 125 -12.65 0.75 1.79
C ARG A 125 -13.95 1.25 2.45
N ARG A 126 -14.64 0.40 3.19
CA ARG A 126 -15.85 0.77 3.93
C ARG A 126 -15.59 1.90 4.92
N LYS A 127 -14.51 1.82 5.71
CA LYS A 127 -14.15 2.87 6.66
C LYS A 127 -13.87 4.22 6.00
N ILE A 128 -13.26 4.22 4.82
CA ILE A 128 -13.03 5.45 4.05
C ILE A 128 -14.36 6.07 3.63
N CYS A 129 -15.28 5.27 3.06
CA CYS A 129 -16.60 5.74 2.66
C CYS A 129 -17.38 6.29 3.87
N GLU A 130 -17.44 5.54 4.97
CA GLU A 130 -18.13 5.96 6.21
C GLU A 130 -17.54 7.28 6.76
N TYR A 131 -16.21 7.43 6.74
CA TYR A 131 -15.56 8.66 7.20
C TYR A 131 -15.87 9.86 6.29
N GLU A 132 -15.87 9.65 4.98
CA GLU A 132 -16.22 10.69 4.00
C GLU A 132 -17.68 11.13 4.15
N GLU A 133 -18.60 10.18 4.33
CA GLU A 133 -20.02 10.45 4.58
C GLU A 133 -20.26 11.22 5.89
N GLN A 134 -19.56 10.84 6.98
CA GLN A 134 -19.77 11.44 8.30
C GLN A 134 -19.10 12.80 8.46
N LYS A 135 -17.90 12.99 7.89
CA LYS A 135 -17.09 14.20 8.10
C LYS A 135 -17.05 15.11 6.88
N GLY A 136 -17.55 14.67 5.72
CA GLY A 136 -17.49 15.41 4.46
C GLY A 136 -16.07 15.59 3.92
N VAL A 137 -15.16 14.69 4.28
CA VAL A 137 -13.71 14.80 4.00
C VAL A 137 -13.22 13.57 3.26
N ASN A 138 -12.70 13.78 2.06
CA ASN A 138 -12.01 12.74 1.29
C ASN A 138 -10.55 12.59 1.77
N LEU A 139 -10.22 11.43 2.34
CA LEU A 139 -8.87 11.16 2.85
C LEU A 139 -7.83 10.95 1.74
N PHE A 140 -8.23 10.47 0.56
CA PHE A 140 -7.33 10.34 -0.59
C PHE A 140 -6.93 11.72 -1.12
N ASP A 141 -7.87 12.66 -1.22
CA ASP A 141 -7.55 14.03 -1.63
C ASP A 141 -6.59 14.70 -0.66
N LYS A 142 -6.82 14.55 0.65
CA LYS A 142 -5.88 15.03 1.68
C LYS A 142 -4.48 14.42 1.52
N MET A 143 -4.41 13.12 1.25
CA MET A 143 -3.14 12.44 1.01
C MET A 143 -2.43 12.96 -0.24
N LEU A 144 -3.13 13.15 -1.34
CA LEU A 144 -2.56 13.69 -2.57
C LEU A 144 -2.06 15.13 -2.38
N GLN A 145 -2.86 15.99 -1.74
CA GLN A 145 -2.49 17.38 -1.43
C GLN A 145 -1.25 17.48 -0.54
N ALA A 146 -1.17 16.65 0.51
CA ALA A 146 -0.01 16.59 1.39
C ALA A 146 1.27 16.19 0.65
N ASN A 147 1.16 15.25 -0.30
CA ASN A 147 2.28 14.85 -1.15
C ASN A 147 2.75 15.96 -2.10
N HIS A 148 1.85 16.80 -2.60
CA HIS A 148 2.21 17.95 -3.44
C HIS A 148 2.96 19.04 -2.65
N GLN A 149 2.54 19.35 -1.43
CA GLN A 149 3.19 20.37 -0.58
C GLN A 149 4.60 19.97 -0.13
N GLY A 150 4.91 18.67 -0.07
CA GLY A 150 6.26 18.16 0.21
C GLY A 150 7.23 18.17 -0.98
N THR A 151 6.81 18.69 -2.15
CA THR A 151 7.60 18.67 -3.40
C THR A 151 8.01 20.08 -3.87
N SER A 152 7.91 21.10 -3.02
CA SER A 152 8.52 22.40 -3.30
C SER A 152 10.05 22.30 -3.24
N TYR A 153 10.66 22.22 -4.41
CA TYR A 153 12.05 22.61 -4.64
C TYR A 153 12.18 24.13 -4.66
#